data_AF-A0A967WVB4-F1
#
_entry.id   AF-A0A967WVB4-F1
#
_cell.length_a   1.000
_cell.length_b   1.000
_cell.length_c   1.000
_cell.angle_alpha   90.00
_cell.angle_beta   90.00
_cell.angle_gamma   90.00
#
_symmetry.space_group_name_H-M   'P 1'
#
loop_
_entity.id
_entity.type
_entity.pdbx_description
1 polymer ?
#
loop_
_entity_poly.entity_id
_entity_poly.type
_entity_poly.pdbx_seq_one_letter_code
_entity_poly.pdbx_strand_id
1 'polypeptide(L)'
;PGDLALLARTIITLEGTGRLLDPEFVLVDAVRPFAERLVRDRMSPVVAGRRALRTLRQAADLAQAFPRRLDDLWDQLEEGEITLGVEVRRLEVIMQKANSMLNRVAFSVVVAALIVGSALILHGGKDRWEMPILGVGIPVAQIAFIGAVLAGAWLLFSMIRSRNI
;
A
#
# COMPACT_ATOMS: atom_id res chain seq x y z
N PRO A 1 -1.15 -24.29 -26.43
CA PRO A 1 -1.24 -25.77 -26.63
C PRO A 1 -1.53 -26.21 -28.08
N GLY A 2 -2.27 -25.43 -28.89
CA GLY A 2 -2.67 -25.82 -30.26
C GLY A 2 -1.58 -25.68 -31.34
N ASP A 3 -0.67 -24.71 -31.22
CA ASP A 3 0.30 -24.40 -32.30
C ASP A 3 1.31 -25.54 -32.55
N LEU A 4 1.73 -26.24 -31.50
CA LEU A 4 2.61 -27.39 -31.62
C LEU A 4 1.90 -28.59 -32.27
N ALA A 5 0.61 -28.78 -32.01
CA ALA A 5 -0.18 -29.85 -32.62
C ALA A 5 -0.44 -29.60 -34.11
N LEU A 6 -0.71 -28.35 -34.49
CA LEU A 6 -0.82 -27.93 -35.90
C LEU A 6 0.50 -28.11 -36.66
N LEU A 7 1.62 -27.75 -36.02
CA LEU A 7 2.95 -27.96 -36.59
C LEU A 7 3.23 -29.45 -36.80
N ALA A 8 2.97 -30.29 -35.79
CA ALA A 8 3.15 -31.73 -35.89
C ALA A 8 2.31 -32.33 -37.01
N ARG A 9 1.03 -31.94 -37.12
CA ARG A 9 0.15 -32.36 -38.22
C ARG A 9 0.69 -31.93 -39.58
N THR A 10 1.23 -30.73 -39.69
CA THR A 10 1.80 -30.21 -40.94
C THR A 10 3.04 -31.02 -41.35
N ILE A 11 3.93 -31.31 -40.40
CA ILE A 11 5.14 -32.12 -40.63
C ILE A 11 4.75 -33.54 -41.09
N ILE A 12 3.83 -34.19 -40.38
CA ILE A 12 3.34 -35.54 -40.73
C ILE A 12 2.70 -35.55 -42.11
N THR A 13 1.88 -34.53 -42.43
CA THR A 13 1.22 -34.42 -43.74
C THR A 13 2.24 -34.22 -44.85
N LEU A 14 3.22 -33.35 -44.64
CA LEU A 14 4.29 -33.07 -45.62
C LEU A 14 5.14 -34.30 -45.90
N GLU A 15 5.51 -35.05 -44.86
CA GLU A 15 6.26 -36.30 -45.00
C GLU A 15 5.44 -37.39 -45.71
N GLY A 16 4.15 -37.51 -45.38
CA GLY A 16 3.23 -38.41 -46.06
C GLY A 16 3.07 -38.08 -47.54
N THR A 17 2.92 -36.80 -47.90
CA THR A 17 2.84 -36.37 -49.31
C THR A 17 4.17 -36.56 -50.04
N GLY A 18 5.31 -36.30 -49.39
CA GLY A 18 6.64 -36.54 -49.97
C GLY A 18 6.87 -38.02 -50.29
N ARG A 19 6.47 -38.92 -49.40
CA ARG A 19 6.59 -40.37 -49.61
C ARG A 19 5.69 -40.94 -50.72
N LEU A 20 4.62 -40.23 -51.09
CA LEU A 20 3.80 -40.61 -52.26
C LEU A 20 4.51 -40.35 -53.58
N LEU A 21 5.45 -39.40 -53.62
CA LEU A 21 6.22 -39.04 -54.82
C LEU A 21 7.55 -39.78 -54.90
N ASP A 22 8.21 -39.97 -53.74
CA ASP A 22 9.46 -40.70 -53.60
C ASP A 22 9.37 -41.63 -52.37
N PRO A 23 9.27 -42.97 -52.55
CA PRO A 23 9.08 -43.91 -51.45
C PRO A 23 10.19 -43.92 -50.40
N GLU A 24 11.41 -43.50 -50.74
CA GLU A 24 12.56 -43.45 -49.81
C GLU A 24 12.75 -42.06 -49.19
N PHE A 25 11.83 -41.12 -49.43
CA PHE A 25 11.93 -39.75 -48.93
C PHE A 25 11.87 -39.68 -47.39
N VAL A 26 12.92 -39.11 -46.78
CA VAL A 26 13.00 -38.80 -45.35
C VAL A 26 13.07 -37.27 -45.16
N LEU A 27 11.99 -36.68 -44.64
CA LEU A 27 11.87 -35.23 -44.48
C LEU A 27 12.98 -34.63 -43.59
N VAL A 28 13.40 -35.36 -42.55
CA VAL A 28 14.44 -34.92 -41.62
C VAL A 28 15.76 -34.65 -42.34
N ASP A 29 16.16 -35.50 -43.27
CA ASP A 29 17.43 -35.36 -43.97
C ASP A 29 17.38 -34.25 -45.04
N ALA A 30 16.22 -34.05 -45.66
CA ALA A 30 16.00 -32.92 -46.55
C ALA A 30 16.09 -31.57 -45.83
N VAL A 31 15.63 -31.49 -44.57
CA VAL A 31 15.60 -30.25 -43.77
C VAL A 31 16.90 -30.01 -43.00
N ARG A 32 17.65 -31.07 -42.64
CA ARG A 32 18.93 -31.01 -41.91
C ARG A 32 19.87 -29.88 -42.36
N PRO A 33 20.22 -29.72 -43.65
CA PRO A 33 21.17 -28.68 -44.06
C PRO A 33 20.62 -27.25 -43.88
N PHE A 34 19.30 -27.07 -43.85
CA PHE A 34 18.69 -25.76 -43.54
C PHE A 34 18.70 -25.49 -42.04
N ALA A 35 18.42 -26.51 -41.22
CA ALA A 35 18.48 -26.39 -39.77
C ALA A 35 19.90 -26.07 -39.29
N GLU A 36 20.92 -26.74 -39.83
CA GLU A 36 22.33 -26.49 -39.49
C GLU A 36 22.77 -25.06 -39.86
N ARG A 37 22.38 -24.57 -41.04
CA ARG A 37 22.62 -23.17 -41.45
C ARG A 37 21.93 -22.18 -40.51
N LEU A 38 20.67 -22.43 -40.17
CA LEU A 38 19.92 -21.56 -39.27
C LEU A 38 20.51 -21.49 -37.85
N VAL A 39 20.95 -22.63 -37.30
CA VAL A 39 21.61 -22.69 -36.00
C VAL A 39 22.93 -21.91 -36.04
N ARG A 40 23.75 -22.11 -37.08
CA ARG A 40 25.01 -21.40 -37.26
C ARG A 40 24.81 -19.89 -37.39
N ASP A 41 23.81 -19.45 -38.15
CA ASP A 41 23.49 -18.04 -38.32
C ASP A 41 23.00 -17.41 -37.01
N ARG A 42 22.15 -18.12 -36.26
CA ARG A 42 21.66 -17.64 -34.96
C ARG A 42 22.72 -17.60 -33.88
N MET A 43 23.69 -18.52 -33.91
CA MET A 43 24.83 -18.55 -32.99
C MET A 43 26.00 -17.67 -33.46
N SER A 44 25.88 -17.02 -34.63
CA SER A 44 26.95 -16.16 -35.11
C SER A 44 27.16 -14.95 -34.16
N PRO A 45 28.41 -14.57 -33.88
CA PRO A 45 28.72 -13.42 -33.03
C PRO A 45 28.16 -12.11 -33.61
N VAL A 46 27.97 -12.04 -34.93
CA VAL A 46 27.34 -10.90 -35.62
C VAL A 46 25.86 -10.75 -35.21
N VAL A 47 25.11 -11.85 -35.13
CA VAL A 47 23.70 -11.82 -34.71
C VAL A 47 23.59 -11.50 -33.22
N ALA A 48 24.50 -12.02 -32.39
CA ALA A 48 24.58 -11.66 -30.97
C ALA A 48 24.86 -10.16 -30.78
N GLY A 49 25.84 -9.59 -31.50
CA GLY A 49 26.15 -8.16 -31.46
C GLY A 49 24.99 -7.27 -31.91
N ARG A 50 24.29 -7.65 -32.99
CA ARG A 50 23.07 -6.94 -33.44
C ARG A 50 21.92 -7.01 -32.45
N ARG A 51 21.79 -8.10 -31.67
CA ARG A 51 20.82 -8.19 -30.58
C ARG A 51 21.21 -7.28 -29.43
N ALA A 52 22.47 -7.33 -28.99
CA ALA A 52 22.97 -6.47 -27.92
C ALA A 52 22.78 -4.98 -28.24
N LEU A 53 23.12 -4.56 -29.47
CA LEU A 53 22.91 -3.16 -29.90
C LEU A 53 21.43 -2.75 -29.88
N ARG A 54 20.52 -3.65 -30.28
CA ARG A 54 19.07 -3.38 -30.20
C ARG A 54 18.60 -3.23 -28.76
N THR A 55 19.05 -4.12 -27.87
CA THR A 55 18.72 -4.05 -26.44
C THR A 55 19.27 -2.77 -25.81
N LEU A 56 20.50 -2.37 -26.14
CA LEU A 56 21.09 -1.13 -25.66
C LEU A 56 20.31 0.11 -26.15
N ARG A 57 19.85 0.12 -27.41
CA ARG A 57 18.99 1.20 -27.92
C ARG A 57 17.67 1.26 -27.16
N GLN A 58 17.00 0.13 -26.97
CA GLN A 58 15.76 0.08 -26.19
C GLN A 58 15.95 0.56 -24.75
N ALA A 59 17.08 0.20 -24.12
CA ALA A 59 17.41 0.69 -22.79
C ALA A 59 17.67 2.21 -22.77
N ALA A 60 18.35 2.74 -23.79
CA ALA A 60 18.59 4.17 -23.94
C ALA A 60 17.29 4.95 -24.17
N ASP A 61 16.38 4.43 -24.99
CA ASP A 61 15.07 5.03 -25.24
C ASP A 61 14.23 5.08 -23.95
N LEU A 62 14.26 4.00 -23.15
CA LEU A 62 13.64 3.98 -21.82
C LEU A 62 14.25 5.01 -20.88
N ALA A 63 15.59 5.11 -20.85
CA ALA A 63 16.29 6.06 -19.99
C ALA A 63 16.00 7.52 -20.39
N GLN A 64 15.76 7.81 -21.68
CA GLN A 64 15.36 9.13 -22.14
C GLN A 64 13.89 9.46 -21.86
N ALA A 65 13.02 8.45 -21.82
CA ALA A 65 11.61 8.61 -21.49
C ALA A 65 11.34 8.65 -19.98
N PHE A 66 12.25 8.12 -19.16
CA PHE A 66 12.11 8.04 -17.71
C PHE A 66 11.96 9.42 -17.01
N PRO A 67 12.75 10.46 -17.34
CA PRO A 67 12.62 11.77 -16.70
C PRO A 67 11.23 12.37 -16.87
N ARG A 68 10.68 12.30 -18.10
CA ARG A 68 9.33 12.83 -18.39
C ARG A 68 8.25 12.14 -17.56
N ARG A 69 8.35 10.82 -17.40
CA ARG A 69 7.43 10.07 -16.53
C ARG A 69 7.59 10.44 -15.05
N LEU A 70 8.78 10.87 -14.64
CA LEU A 70 9.02 11.35 -13.29
C LEU A 70 8.41 12.75 -13.08
N ASP A 71 8.53 13.62 -14.08
CA ASP A 71 7.92 14.95 -14.08
C ASP A 71 6.39 14.83 -14.05
N ASP A 72 5.80 13.96 -14.89
CA ASP A 72 4.35 13.69 -14.87
C ASP A 72 3.86 13.19 -13.49
N LEU A 73 4.68 12.43 -12.77
CA LEU A 73 4.37 11.98 -11.41
C LEU A 73 4.50 13.12 -10.40
N TRP A 74 5.51 13.98 -10.54
CA TRP A 74 5.70 15.16 -9.70
C TRP A 74 4.56 16.17 -9.86
N ASP A 75 4.11 16.40 -11.07
CA ASP A 75 2.99 17.29 -11.36
C ASP A 75 1.70 16.75 -10.71
N GLN A 76 1.43 15.44 -10.83
CA GLN A 76 0.31 14.78 -10.13
C GLN A 76 0.43 14.83 -8.60
N LEU A 77 1.65 14.81 -8.07
CA LEU A 77 1.95 14.98 -6.64
C LEU A 77 1.64 16.39 -6.16
N GLU A 78 2.02 17.41 -6.94
CA GLU A 78 1.79 18.82 -6.63
C GLU A 78 0.31 19.20 -6.73
N GLU A 79 -0.39 18.66 -7.74
CA GLU A 79 -1.84 18.87 -7.92
C GLU A 79 -2.68 18.06 -6.93
N GLY A 80 -2.08 17.13 -6.17
CA GLY A 80 -2.77 16.26 -5.23
C GLY A 80 -3.70 15.24 -5.90
N GLU A 81 -3.63 15.11 -7.22
CA GLU A 81 -4.41 14.18 -8.03
C GLU A 81 -3.80 12.77 -8.10
N ILE A 82 -2.89 12.44 -7.18
CA ILE A 82 -2.32 11.09 -7.11
C ILE A 82 -3.44 10.09 -6.79
N THR A 83 -4.05 9.57 -7.84
CA THR A 83 -4.91 8.42 -7.81
C THR A 83 -4.02 7.19 -7.74
N LEU A 84 -3.26 7.08 -6.63
CA LEU A 84 -2.74 5.79 -6.18
C LEU A 84 -3.94 4.86 -6.20
N GLY A 85 -3.87 3.75 -6.94
CA GLY A 85 -4.90 2.70 -6.98
C GLY A 85 -5.19 2.04 -5.61
N VAL A 86 -4.84 2.69 -4.51
CA VAL A 86 -5.40 2.52 -3.18
C VAL A 86 -6.67 3.36 -3.17
N GLU A 87 -7.83 2.73 -3.36
CA GLU A 87 -9.13 3.38 -3.21
C GLU A 87 -9.10 4.33 -2.01
N VAL A 88 -9.28 5.63 -2.26
CA VAL A 88 -9.30 6.73 -1.27
C VAL A 88 -10.16 6.37 -0.05
N ARG A 89 -11.16 5.49 -0.25
CA ARG A 89 -11.98 4.86 0.79
C ARG A 89 -11.19 4.24 1.93
N ARG A 90 -10.03 3.63 1.67
CA ARG A 90 -9.27 2.90 2.69
C ARG A 90 -8.52 3.86 3.63
N LEU A 91 -8.09 5.02 3.15
CA LEU A 91 -7.43 6.04 3.97
C LEU A 91 -8.42 6.73 4.92
N GLU A 92 -9.62 7.07 4.44
CA GLU A 92 -10.70 7.59 5.29
C GLU A 92 -11.05 6.61 6.42
N VAL A 93 -11.13 5.30 6.12
CA VAL A 93 -11.40 4.27 7.13
C VAL A 93 -10.27 4.19 8.15
N ILE A 94 -9.00 4.35 7.74
CA ILE A 94 -7.86 4.38 8.66
C ILE A 94 -7.95 5.61 9.57
N MET A 95 -8.25 6.79 9.02
CA MET A 95 -8.40 8.03 9.80
C MET A 95 -9.56 7.96 10.78
N GLN A 96 -10.71 7.40 10.37
CA GLN A 96 -11.84 7.17 11.27
C GLN A 96 -11.51 6.19 12.40
N LYS A 97 -10.75 5.12 12.11
CA LYS A 97 -10.27 4.18 13.13
C LYS A 97 -9.27 4.83 14.08
N ALA A 98 -8.34 5.64 13.57
CA ALA A 98 -7.38 6.39 14.39
C ALA A 98 -8.07 7.36 15.35
N ASN A 99 -9.04 8.15 14.86
CA ASN A 99 -9.85 9.03 15.71
C ASN A 99 -10.62 8.24 16.79
N SER A 100 -11.14 7.05 16.45
CA SER A 100 -11.77 6.17 17.44
C SER A 100 -10.81 5.75 18.56
N MET A 101 -9.57 5.44 18.21
CA MET A 101 -8.54 5.01 19.16
C MET A 101 -8.14 6.18 20.07
N LEU A 102 -7.93 7.37 19.50
CA LEU A 102 -7.61 8.58 20.26
C LEU A 102 -8.72 8.93 21.26
N ASN A 103 -9.99 8.84 20.87
CA ASN A 103 -11.10 9.07 21.79
C ASN A 103 -11.11 8.08 22.97
N ARG A 104 -10.78 6.81 22.72
CA ARG A 104 -10.67 5.79 23.78
C ARG A 104 -9.48 6.06 24.72
N VAL A 105 -8.38 6.57 24.19
CA VAL A 105 -7.22 6.99 25.00
C VAL A 105 -7.60 8.20 25.85
N ALA A 106 -8.23 9.22 25.27
CA ALA A 106 -8.70 10.40 26.00
C ALA A 106 -9.65 10.00 27.15
N PHE A 107 -10.59 9.09 26.89
CA PHE A 107 -11.48 8.56 27.93
C PHE A 107 -10.71 7.87 29.06
N SER A 108 -9.75 7.00 28.73
CA SER A 108 -8.91 6.32 29.71
C SER A 108 -8.12 7.31 30.58
N VAL A 109 -7.59 8.39 29.98
CA VAL A 109 -6.84 9.43 30.68
C VAL A 109 -7.76 10.22 31.63
N VAL A 110 -8.96 10.60 31.19
CA VAL A 110 -9.93 11.29 32.05
C VAL A 110 -10.30 10.42 33.25
N VAL A 111 -10.59 9.13 33.03
CA VAL A 111 -10.89 8.19 34.11
C VAL A 111 -9.72 8.07 35.10
N ALA A 112 -8.49 7.93 34.59
CA ALA A 112 -7.29 7.88 35.45
C ALA A 112 -7.11 9.16 36.27
N ALA A 113 -7.29 10.33 35.66
CA ALA A 113 -7.22 11.62 36.34
C ALA A 113 -8.30 11.76 37.43
N LEU A 114 -9.52 11.25 37.19
CA LEU A 114 -10.59 11.23 38.19
C LEU A 114 -10.26 10.32 39.38
N ILE A 115 -9.70 9.14 39.12
CA ILE A 115 -9.26 8.20 40.18
C ILE A 115 -8.18 8.86 41.04
N VAL A 116 -7.16 9.44 40.40
CA VAL A 116 -6.04 10.09 41.11
C VAL A 116 -6.54 11.32 41.87
N GLY A 117 -7.37 12.17 41.26
CA GLY A 117 -7.95 13.35 41.92
C GLY A 117 -8.81 12.98 43.13
N SER A 118 -9.63 11.93 43.02
CA SER A 118 -10.43 11.40 44.14
C SER A 118 -9.53 10.90 45.28
N ALA A 119 -8.48 10.14 44.97
CA ALA A 119 -7.53 9.64 45.96
C ALA A 119 -6.78 10.78 46.66
N LEU A 120 -6.38 11.82 45.92
CA LEU A 120 -5.71 13.01 46.47
C LEU A 120 -6.60 13.80 47.41
N ILE A 121 -7.90 13.93 47.12
CA ILE A 121 -8.86 14.59 48.03
C ILE A 121 -9.04 13.79 49.31
N LEU A 122 -9.12 12.46 49.18
CA LEU A 122 -9.28 11.58 50.34
C LEU A 122 -8.05 11.61 51.25
N HIS A 123 -6.84 11.72 50.67
CA HIS A 123 -5.59 11.81 51.42
C HIS A 123 -5.30 13.22 51.96
N GLY A 124 -5.57 14.26 51.16
CA GLY A 124 -5.34 15.67 51.49
C GLY A 124 -6.44 16.32 52.34
N GLY A 125 -7.54 15.61 52.62
CA GLY A 125 -8.71 16.10 53.35
C GLY A 125 -8.51 16.43 54.84
N LYS A 126 -7.28 16.40 55.36
CA LYS A 126 -6.96 16.82 56.74
C LYS A 126 -6.67 18.32 56.88
N ASP A 127 -6.16 18.96 55.84
CA ASP A 127 -5.86 20.40 55.86
C ASP A 127 -7.01 21.17 55.20
N ARG A 128 -8.11 21.34 55.96
CA ARG A 128 -9.15 22.30 55.57
C ARG A 128 -8.49 23.68 55.59
N TRP A 129 -8.67 24.47 54.53
CA TRP A 129 -8.29 25.88 54.57
C TRP A 129 -9.20 26.58 55.58
N GLU A 130 -8.77 26.64 56.84
CA GLU A 130 -9.48 27.31 57.91
C GLU A 130 -9.30 28.81 57.72
N MET A 131 -10.35 29.52 57.28
CA MET A 131 -10.36 30.96 57.37
C MET A 131 -10.44 31.35 58.87
N PRO A 132 -9.45 32.07 59.41
CA PRO A 132 -9.37 32.37 60.85
C PRO A 132 -10.50 33.29 61.37
N ILE A 133 -11.39 33.76 60.51
CA ILE A 133 -12.40 34.80 60.83
C ILE A 133 -13.80 34.19 61.05
N LEU A 134 -14.12 33.02 60.49
CA LEU A 134 -15.47 32.43 60.57
C LEU A 134 -15.54 31.00 61.14
N GLY A 135 -14.42 30.32 61.40
CA GLY A 135 -14.42 28.96 61.97
C GLY A 135 -15.09 27.89 61.08
N VAL A 136 -15.44 28.21 59.84
CA VAL A 136 -16.03 27.30 58.85
C VAL A 136 -14.98 27.02 57.77
N GLY A 137 -14.46 25.79 57.74
CA GLY A 137 -13.53 25.35 56.70
C GLY A 137 -14.26 25.11 55.37
N ILE A 138 -13.96 25.92 54.35
CA ILE A 138 -14.54 25.77 53.01
C ILE A 138 -13.83 24.59 52.31
N PRO A 139 -14.56 23.58 51.80
CA PRO A 139 -13.95 22.44 51.12
C PRO A 139 -13.62 22.77 49.66
N VAL A 140 -12.68 23.69 49.45
CA VAL A 140 -12.30 24.21 48.11
C VAL A 140 -11.87 23.08 47.16
N ALA A 141 -11.13 22.08 47.67
CA ALA A 141 -10.69 20.92 46.87
C ALA A 141 -11.85 20.05 46.36
N GLN A 142 -12.90 19.88 47.16
CA GLN A 142 -14.08 19.10 46.76
C GLN A 142 -14.90 19.85 45.70
N ILE A 143 -15.05 21.17 45.86
CA ILE A 143 -15.75 22.01 44.89
C ILE A 143 -15.01 22.03 43.55
N ALA A 144 -13.68 22.21 43.58
CA ALA A 144 -12.84 22.20 42.39
C ALA A 144 -12.88 20.83 41.67
N PHE A 145 -12.89 19.73 42.43
CA PHE A 145 -13.00 18.39 41.86
C PHE A 145 -14.36 18.13 41.21
N ILE A 146 -15.45 18.54 41.84
CA ILE A 146 -16.79 18.45 41.22
C ILE A 146 -16.82 19.27 39.92
N GLY A 147 -16.24 20.47 39.92
CA GLY A 147 -16.08 21.28 38.71
C GLY A 147 -15.27 20.56 37.61
N ALA A 148 -14.15 19.94 37.97
CA ALA A 148 -13.30 19.19 37.04
C ALA A 148 -14.01 17.94 36.49
N VAL A 149 -14.78 17.22 37.32
CA VAL A 149 -15.59 16.06 36.91
C VAL A 149 -16.64 16.49 35.89
N LEU A 150 -17.36 17.59 36.17
CA LEU A 150 -18.38 18.11 35.26
C LEU A 150 -17.79 18.58 33.93
N ALA A 151 -16.65 19.28 33.96
CA ALA A 151 -15.93 19.70 32.77
C ALA A 151 -15.41 18.50 31.95
N GLY A 152 -14.86 17.48 32.62
CA GLY A 152 -14.42 16.23 31.99
C GLY A 152 -15.59 15.47 31.35
N ALA A 153 -16.72 15.35 32.04
CA ALA A 153 -17.93 14.73 31.52
C ALA A 153 -18.49 15.50 30.31
N TRP A 154 -18.46 16.84 30.35
CA TRP A 154 -18.88 17.69 29.24
C TRP A 154 -17.97 17.52 28.01
N LEU A 155 -16.64 17.47 28.20
CA LEU A 155 -15.69 17.20 27.11
C LEU A 155 -15.93 15.83 26.47
N LEU A 156 -16.14 14.79 27.28
CA LEU A 156 -16.43 13.45 26.76
C LEU A 156 -17.75 13.42 25.97
N PHE A 157 -18.79 14.11 26.46
CA PHE A 157 -20.05 14.24 25.74
C PHE A 157 -19.87 14.97 24.39
N SER A 158 -19.05 16.01 24.34
CA SER A 158 -18.74 16.74 23.12
C SER A 158 -18.00 15.87 22.08
N MET A 159 -17.05 15.04 22.52
CA MET A 159 -16.31 14.12 21.64
C MET A 159 -17.20 13.04 21.03
N ILE A 160 -18.17 12.52 21.81
CA ILE A 160 -19.13 11.52 21.31
C ILE A 160 -20.12 12.17 20.35
N ARG A 161 -20.61 13.37 20.65
CA ARG A 161 -21.58 14.08 19.80
C ARG A 161 -21.01 14.59 18.48
N SER A 162 -19.73 14.98 18.45
CA SER A 162 -19.01 15.34 17.21
C SER A 162 -18.90 14.18 16.22
N ARG A 163 -19.12 12.95 16.67
CA ARG A 163 -19.05 11.75 15.82
C ARG A 163 -20.33 11.48 15.02
N ASN A 164 -21.41 12.20 15.33
CA ASN A 164 -22.75 12.03 14.74
C ASN A 164 -23.13 13.17 13.77
N ILE A 165 -22.18 14.01 13.37
CA ILE A 165 -22.35 15.05 12.33
C ILE A 165 -21.35 14.76 11.21
#